data_AF-A0A0M6XWX9-F1
#
_entry.id   AF-A0A0M6XWX9-F1
#
_cell.length_a   1.000
_cell.length_b   1.000
_cell.length_c   1.000
_cell.angle_alpha   90.00
_cell.angle_beta   90.00
_cell.angle_gamma   90.00
#
_symmetry.space_group_name_H-M   'P 1'
#
loop_
_entity.id
_entity.type
_entity.pdbx_description
1 polymer ?
#
loop_
_entity_poly.entity_id
_entity_poly.type
_entity_poly.pdbx_seq_one_letter_code
_entity_poly.pdbx_strand_id
1 'polypeptide(L)'
;MACFQNIGEGVADRAATFALLNRGYERHQRSAGQWFETTPEMWEYFLNILPPVNFTGSAFVMSEAATESLSDAWIMVGKRAFCLTVRHTSQSDLIAMVGAFKAHVRKPEAVA
;
A
#
# COMPACT_ATOMS: atom_id res chain seq x y z
N MET A 1 1.64 15.58 9.19
CA MET A 1 1.38 14.18 9.59
C MET A 1 0.75 13.48 8.39
N ALA A 2 1.24 12.31 7.98
CA ALA A 2 0.55 11.52 6.96
C ALA A 2 -0.80 11.06 7.54
N CYS A 3 -1.90 11.38 6.86
CA CYS A 3 -3.23 10.89 7.22
C CYS A 3 -3.41 9.54 6.53
N PHE A 4 -3.60 8.47 7.32
CA PHE A 4 -3.83 7.12 6.79
C PHE A 4 -5.31 6.80 6.86
N GLN A 5 -5.90 6.45 5.72
CA GLN A 5 -7.32 6.14 5.59
C GLN A 5 -7.46 4.69 5.13
N ASN A 6 -8.04 3.83 5.98
CA ASN A 6 -8.43 2.49 5.54
C ASN A 6 -9.62 2.61 4.58
N ILE A 7 -9.51 1.98 3.41
CA ILE A 7 -10.55 1.93 2.38
C ILE A 7 -11.08 0.51 2.13
N GLY A 8 -10.59 -0.48 2.87
CA GLY A 8 -11.04 -1.87 2.80
C GLY A 8 -11.69 -2.34 4.11
N GLU A 9 -12.57 -3.33 3.99
CA GLU A 9 -13.14 -4.03 5.13
C GLU A 9 -12.39 -5.35 5.36
N GLY A 10 -11.71 -5.47 6.50
CA GLY A 10 -10.92 -6.67 6.83
C GLY A 10 -9.72 -6.90 5.90
N VAL A 11 -9.40 -8.18 5.66
CA VAL A 11 -8.31 -8.63 4.80
C VAL A 11 -8.85 -8.93 3.40
N ALA A 12 -8.44 -8.16 2.40
CA ALA A 12 -8.88 -8.31 1.03
C ALA A 12 -8.27 -9.58 0.39
N ASP A 13 -9.13 -10.48 -0.09
CA ASP A 13 -8.72 -11.59 -0.95
C ASP A 13 -8.28 -11.09 -2.33
N ARG A 14 -7.97 -12.01 -3.25
CA ARG A 14 -7.53 -11.67 -4.61
C ARG A 14 -8.55 -10.80 -5.35
N ALA A 15 -9.83 -11.18 -5.35
CA ALA A 15 -10.86 -10.47 -6.10
C ALA A 15 -11.09 -9.06 -5.52
N ALA A 16 -11.18 -8.97 -4.19
CA ALA A 16 -11.31 -7.71 -3.47
C ALA A 16 -10.09 -6.81 -3.68
N THR A 17 -8.88 -7.38 -3.70
CA THR A 17 -7.64 -6.64 -3.95
C THR A 17 -7.66 -5.99 -5.33
N PHE A 18 -8.03 -6.73 -6.38
CA PHE A 18 -8.15 -6.15 -7.73
C PHE A 18 -9.28 -5.12 -7.83
N ALA A 19 -10.41 -5.34 -7.14
CA ALA A 19 -11.50 -4.36 -7.10
C ALA A 19 -11.04 -3.04 -6.45
N LEU A 20 -10.30 -3.13 -5.34
CA LEU A 20 -9.75 -1.96 -4.63
C LEU A 20 -8.70 -1.24 -5.47
N LEU A 21 -7.80 -1.96 -6.16
CA LEU A 21 -6.81 -1.35 -7.06
C LEU A 21 -7.47 -0.62 -8.24
N ASN A 22 -8.53 -1.22 -8.81
CA ASN A 22 -9.23 -0.73 -10.00
C ASN A 22 -10.50 0.09 -9.67
N ARG A 23 -10.62 0.63 -8.46
CA ARG A 23 -11.77 1.45 -8.01
C ARG A 23 -11.97 2.77 -8.78
N GLY A 24 -11.11 3.03 -9.76
CA GLY A 24 -11.11 4.20 -10.62
C GLY A 24 -9.92 5.13 -10.36
N TYR A 25 -9.73 6.08 -11.28
CA TYR A 25 -8.55 6.95 -11.34
C TYR A 25 -8.86 8.41 -11.01
N GLU A 26 -10.11 8.72 -10.66
CA GLU A 26 -10.51 10.08 -10.34
C GLU A 26 -9.93 10.54 -8.99
N ARG A 27 -9.69 11.84 -8.86
CA ARG A 27 -9.11 12.44 -7.64
C ARG A 27 -9.94 12.19 -6.38
N HIS A 28 -11.25 11.97 -6.54
CA HIS A 28 -12.14 11.66 -5.42
C HIS A 28 -12.08 10.18 -5.01
N GLN A 29 -11.52 9.30 -5.86
CA GLN A 29 -11.42 7.85 -5.66
C GLN A 29 -10.03 7.43 -5.17
N ARG A 30 -8.97 8.15 -5.56
CA ARG A 30 -7.58 7.88 -5.16
C ARG A 30 -6.89 9.09 -4.53
N SER A 31 -6.34 8.89 -3.34
CA SER A 31 -5.51 9.86 -2.65
C SER A 31 -4.35 9.19 -1.91
N ALA A 32 -3.27 9.95 -1.69
CA ALA A 32 -2.13 9.45 -0.91
C ALA A 32 -2.56 9.19 0.54
N GLY A 33 -2.12 8.08 1.12
CA GLY A 33 -2.47 7.67 2.48
C GLY A 33 -3.65 6.69 2.55
N GLN A 34 -4.35 6.45 1.44
CA GLN A 34 -5.35 5.37 1.38
C GLN A 34 -4.66 4.01 1.41
N TRP A 35 -5.20 3.09 2.21
CA TRP A 35 -4.64 1.75 2.35
C TRP A 35 -5.70 0.69 2.58
N PHE A 36 -5.33 -0.56 2.35
CA PHE A 36 -6.11 -1.73 2.73
C PHE A 36 -5.16 -2.87 3.10
N GLU A 37 -5.63 -3.79 3.95
CA GLU A 37 -4.96 -5.04 4.23
C GLU A 37 -5.33 -6.08 3.17
N THR A 38 -4.36 -6.92 2.80
CA THR A 38 -4.50 -7.97 1.80
C THR A 38 -3.73 -9.21 2.26
N THR A 39 -3.80 -10.27 1.48
CA THR A 39 -3.14 -11.52 1.83
C THR A 39 -1.65 -11.49 1.45
N PRO A 40 -0.78 -12.24 2.15
CA PRO A 40 0.64 -12.39 1.77
C PRO A 40 0.83 -12.92 0.34
N GLU A 41 -0.10 -13.74 -0.16
CA GLU A 41 -0.08 -14.24 -1.53
C GLU A 41 -0.18 -13.11 -2.56
N MET A 42 -0.94 -12.03 -2.25
CA MET A 42 -1.02 -10.88 -3.14
C MET A 42 0.27 -10.06 -3.15
N TRP A 43 0.95 -9.94 -2.00
CA TRP A 43 2.30 -9.36 -1.95
C TRP A 43 3.26 -10.14 -2.86
N GLU A 44 3.29 -11.47 -2.76
CA GLU A 44 4.15 -12.33 -3.58
C GLU A 44 3.78 -12.25 -5.05
N TYR A 45 2.48 -12.25 -5.36
CA TYR A 45 1.97 -12.11 -6.73
C TYR A 45 2.52 -10.85 -7.40
N PHE A 46 2.42 -9.68 -6.75
CA PHE A 46 2.90 -8.44 -7.35
C PHE A 46 4.42 -8.34 -7.39
N LEU A 47 5.12 -8.89 -6.39
CA LEU A 47 6.59 -8.94 -6.40
C LEU A 47 7.13 -9.75 -7.59
N ASN A 48 6.37 -10.74 -8.08
CA ASN A 48 6.79 -11.64 -9.14
C ASN A 48 6.39 -11.19 -10.56
N ILE A 49 5.53 -10.18 -10.72
CA ILE A 49 5.00 -9.79 -12.05
C ILE A 49 5.88 -8.76 -12.75
N LEU A 50 6.45 -7.80 -12.01
CA LEU A 50 7.41 -6.83 -12.55
C LEU A 50 8.51 -6.54 -11.51
N PRO A 51 9.72 -6.19 -11.96
CA PRO A 51 10.78 -5.79 -11.04
C PRO A 51 10.35 -4.53 -10.26
N PRO A 52 10.52 -4.53 -8.93
CA PRO A 52 10.19 -3.37 -8.11
C PRO A 52 11.16 -2.21 -8.40
N VAL A 53 10.64 -0.98 -8.48
CA VAL A 53 11.47 0.22 -8.70
C VAL A 53 12.14 0.68 -7.41
N ASN A 54 11.47 0.51 -6.28
CA ASN A 54 12.07 0.69 -4.96
C ASN A 54 11.73 -0.54 -4.14
N PHE A 55 12.74 -1.22 -3.59
CA PHE A 55 12.56 -2.39 -2.74
C PHE A 55 13.31 -2.18 -1.43
N THR A 56 12.62 -2.34 -0.32
CA THR A 56 13.16 -2.14 1.04
C THR A 56 12.97 -3.39 1.90
N GLY A 57 13.13 -4.59 1.32
CA GLY A 57 12.99 -5.90 1.99
C GLY A 57 11.57 -6.24 2.48
N SER A 58 10.82 -5.24 2.94
CA SER A 58 9.48 -5.30 3.52
C SER A 58 8.52 -4.29 2.91
N ALA A 59 8.94 -3.53 1.90
CA ALA A 59 8.04 -2.73 1.08
C ALA A 59 8.59 -2.56 -0.33
N PHE A 60 7.71 -2.44 -1.32
CA PHE A 60 8.07 -2.07 -2.68
C PHE A 60 6.99 -1.30 -3.42
N VAL A 61 7.39 -0.58 -4.46
CA VAL A 61 6.49 -0.04 -5.48
C VAL A 61 6.78 -0.71 -6.82
N MET A 62 5.72 -0.94 -7.59
CA MET A 62 5.83 -1.44 -8.97
C MET A 62 6.51 -0.39 -9.87
N SER A 63 7.03 -0.83 -11.02
CA SER A 63 7.69 0.05 -11.98
C SER A 63 6.76 1.05 -12.66
N GLU A 64 5.47 0.78 -12.64
CA GLU A 64 4.44 1.68 -13.13
C GLU A 64 3.72 2.36 -11.96
N ALA A 65 3.53 3.67 -12.10
CA ALA A 65 2.74 4.42 -11.15
C ALA A 65 1.25 4.12 -11.36
N ALA A 66 0.48 4.03 -10.28
CA ALA A 66 -0.96 3.81 -10.32
C ALA A 66 -1.73 5.00 -10.93
N THR A 67 -1.12 6.19 -10.90
CA THR A 67 -1.49 7.41 -11.65
C THR A 67 -0.20 8.19 -11.96
N GLU A 68 -0.27 9.36 -12.61
CA GLU A 68 0.91 10.21 -12.89
C GLU A 68 1.77 10.55 -11.65
N SER A 69 1.19 10.58 -10.44
CA SER A 69 1.92 11.00 -9.23
C SER A 69 1.67 10.13 -7.99
N LEU A 70 0.99 9.00 -8.16
CA LEU A 70 0.71 8.05 -7.07
C LEU A 70 1.16 6.66 -7.47
N SER A 71 1.78 5.94 -6.55
CA SER A 71 2.11 4.52 -6.68
C SER A 71 1.38 3.72 -5.63
N ASP A 72 1.16 2.43 -5.91
CA ASP A 72 0.77 1.46 -4.90
C ASP A 72 2.03 0.84 -4.30
N ALA A 73 2.26 1.14 -3.02
CA ALA A 73 3.31 0.53 -2.23
C ALA A 73 2.75 -0.73 -1.54
N TRP A 74 3.31 -1.87 -1.88
CA TRP A 74 3.09 -3.11 -1.17
C TRP A 74 3.97 -3.08 0.07
N ILE A 75 3.45 -3.51 1.22
CA ILE A 75 4.17 -3.46 2.53
C ILE A 75 3.88 -4.71 3.36
N MET A 76 4.93 -5.36 3.87
CA MET A 76 4.85 -6.43 4.87
C MET A 76 5.13 -5.89 6.29
N VAL A 77 4.24 -6.21 7.22
CA VAL A 77 4.40 -5.93 8.66
C VAL A 77 4.17 -7.21 9.46
N GLY A 78 5.26 -7.90 9.82
CA GLY A 78 5.16 -9.24 10.37
C GLY A 78 4.62 -10.20 9.31
N LYS A 79 3.47 -10.85 9.59
CA LYS A 79 2.78 -11.74 8.64
C LYS A 79 1.65 -11.06 7.85
N ARG A 80 1.41 -9.77 8.07
CA ARG A 80 0.32 -9.01 7.45
C ARG A 80 0.84 -8.27 6.22
N ALA A 81 0.07 -8.30 5.14
CA ALA A 81 0.38 -7.63 3.89
C ALA A 81 -0.58 -6.46 3.68
N PHE A 82 -0.07 -5.36 3.14
CA PHE A 82 -0.84 -4.14 2.91
C PHE A 82 -0.52 -3.57 1.55
N CYS A 83 -1.48 -2.84 1.00
CA CYS A 83 -1.27 -1.92 -0.12
C CYS A 83 -1.56 -0.50 0.37
N LEU A 84 -0.61 0.40 0.16
CA LEU A 84 -0.68 1.81 0.52
C LEU A 84 -0.50 2.66 -0.73
N THR A 85 -1.47 3.50 -1.04
CA THR A 85 -1.31 4.51 -2.08
C THR A 85 -0.39 5.62 -1.57
N VAL A 86 0.76 5.80 -2.23
CA VAL A 86 1.80 6.74 -1.84
C VAL A 86 2.05 7.78 -2.94
N ARG A 87 2.35 9.01 -2.52
CA ARG A 87 3.01 10.01 -3.35
C ARG A 87 4.47 10.03 -2.93
N HIS A 88 5.40 9.82 -3.86
CA HIS A 88 6.84 9.86 -3.59
C HIS A 88 7.56 10.44 -4.81
N THR A 89 8.64 11.18 -4.55
CA THR A 89 9.53 11.72 -5.59
C THR A 89 10.94 11.11 -5.52
N SER A 90 11.25 10.46 -4.40
CA SER A 90 12.52 9.80 -4.14
C SER A 90 12.33 8.51 -3.33
N GLN A 91 13.35 7.66 -3.32
CA GLN A 91 13.39 6.48 -2.47
C GLN A 91 13.32 6.83 -0.98
N SER A 92 13.89 7.97 -0.57
CA SER A 92 13.84 8.46 0.81
C SER A 92 12.42 8.81 1.25
N ASP A 93 11.61 9.40 0.36
CA ASP A 93 10.19 9.69 0.64
C ASP A 93 9.42 8.39 0.91
N LEU A 94 9.68 7.37 0.09
CA LEU A 94 9.05 6.06 0.25
C LEU A 94 9.45 5.42 1.58
N ILE A 95 10.74 5.42 1.94
CA ILE A 95 11.23 4.88 3.22
C ILE A 95 10.54 5.58 4.40
N ALA A 96 10.47 6.91 4.38
CA ALA A 96 9.81 7.68 5.43
C ALA A 96 8.31 7.35 5.54
N MET A 97 7.61 7.24 4.41
CA MET A 97 6.18 6.92 4.36
C MET A 97 5.90 5.49 4.87
N VAL A 98 6.69 4.51 4.42
CA VAL A 98 6.61 3.12 4.89
C VAL A 98 6.87 3.04 6.38
N GLY A 99 7.88 3.76 6.90
CA GLY A 99 8.15 3.82 8.33
C GLY A 99 6.97 4.35 9.15
N ALA A 100 6.37 5.46 8.70
CA ALA A 100 5.19 6.04 9.33
C ALA A 100 3.98 5.09 9.29
N PHE A 101 3.76 4.41 8.16
CA PHE A 101 2.66 3.46 8.00
C PHE A 101 2.84 2.21 8.87
N LYS A 102 4.05 1.64 8.93
CA LYS A 102 4.36 0.51 9.82
C LYS A 102 4.10 0.85 11.28
N ALA A 103 4.38 2.09 11.70
CA ALA A 103 4.03 2.56 13.04
C ALA A 103 2.52 2.73 13.24
N HIS A 104 1.77 3.10 12.19
CA HIS A 104 0.32 3.23 12.23
C HIS A 104 -0.39 1.87 12.43
N VAL A 105 -0.10 0.87 11.58
CA VAL A 105 -0.81 -0.43 11.62
C VAL A 105 -0.37 -1.37 12.74
N ARG A 106 0.72 -1.03 13.45
CA ARG A 106 1.18 -1.73 14.67
C ARG A 106 0.49 -1.26 15.93
N LYS A 107 -0.20 -0.12 15.91
CA LYS A 107 -1.00 0.30 17.07
C LYS A 107 -2.12 -0.72 17.24
N PRO A 108 -2.28 -1.33 18.43
CA PRO A 108 -3.51 -2.05 18.70
C PRO A 108 -4.66 -1.07 18.52
N GLU A 109 -5.70 -1.47 17.78
CA GLU A 109 -6.95 -0.70 17.77
C GLU A 109 -7.32 -0.46 19.23
N ALA A 110 -7.40 0.81 19.63
CA ALA A 110 -7.91 1.15 20.94
C ALA A 110 -9.31 0.55 21.00
N VAL A 111 -9.49 -0.46 21.85
CA VAL A 111 -10.78 -1.06 22.15
C VAL A 111 -11.69 0.09 22.59
N ALA A 112 -12.64 0.45 21.73
CA ALA A 112 -13.73 1.35 22.06
C ALA A 112 -14.78 0.60 22.87
#